data_AF-S6CWL3-F1
#
_entry.id   AF-S6CWL3-F1
#
_cell.length_a   1.000
_cell.length_b   1.000
_cell.length_c   1.000
_cell.angle_alpha   90.00
_cell.angle_beta   90.00
_cell.angle_gamma   90.00
#
_symmetry.space_group_name_H-M   'P 1'
#
loop_
_entity.id
_entity.type
_entity.pdbx_description
1 polymer ?
#
loop_
_entity_poly.entity_id
_entity_poly.type
_entity_poly.pdbx_seq_one_letter_code
_entity_poly.pdbx_strand_id
1 'polypeptide(L)'
;MSDKHLCWVPRSWDEYPSDFMGLVLHSEVVSHYRQTNKIEGTKIRVDENVAVLRIYKNQIWMKNEKDNLKRPNRSTYTGIFMPCITTSES
;
A
#
# COMPACT_ATOMS: atom_id res chain seq x y z
N MET A 1 8.97 13.06 14.85
CA MET A 1 7.80 12.15 14.88
C MET A 1 7.89 11.30 13.64
N SER A 2 7.78 9.97 13.75
CA SER A 2 7.91 9.12 12.57
C SER A 2 6.62 9.23 11.77
N ASP A 3 6.61 10.09 10.76
CA ASP A 3 5.46 10.25 9.87
C ASP A 3 5.30 8.94 9.07
N LYS A 4 4.38 8.09 9.53
CA LYS A 4 4.01 6.82 8.90
C LYS A 4 2.50 6.84 8.61
N HIS A 5 2.11 6.29 7.47
CA HIS A 5 0.72 6.11 7.09
C HIS A 5 0.29 4.66 7.30
N LEU A 6 -0.93 4.47 7.81
CA LEU A 6 -1.56 3.15 7.84
C LEU A 6 -2.02 2.77 6.42
N CYS A 7 -1.57 1.62 5.96
CA CYS A 7 -1.96 1.02 4.69
C CYS A 7 -2.69 -0.30 4.94
N TRP A 8 -3.89 -0.45 4.37
CA TRP A 8 -4.60 -1.73 4.37
C TRP A 8 -4.09 -2.61 3.25
N VAL A 9 -3.48 -3.73 3.60
CA VAL A 9 -2.91 -4.70 2.65
C VAL A 9 -3.61 -6.06 2.73
N PRO A 10 -3.62 -6.86 1.66
CA PRO A 10 -4.20 -8.20 1.69
C PRO A 10 -3.60 -9.01 2.83
N ARG A 11 -4.45 -9.71 3.59
CA ARG A 11 -4.02 -10.53 4.73
C ARG A 11 -3.04 -11.64 4.32
N SER A 12 -3.06 -12.08 3.06
CA SER A 12 -2.08 -13.05 2.55
C SER A 12 -0.63 -12.55 2.66
N TRP A 13 -0.40 -11.23 2.79
CA TRP A 13 0.93 -10.66 2.97
C TRP A 13 1.45 -10.75 4.41
N ASP A 14 0.63 -11.24 5.36
CA ASP A 14 1.03 -11.45 6.78
C ASP A 14 2.22 -12.43 6.93
N GLU A 15 2.53 -13.21 5.89
CA GLU A 15 3.71 -14.09 5.88
C GLU A 15 5.04 -13.33 5.84
N TYR A 16 5.01 -12.05 5.45
CA TYR A 16 6.19 -11.18 5.41
C TYR A 16 6.21 -10.22 6.61
N PRO A 17 7.39 -9.89 7.17
CA PRO A 17 7.48 -8.93 8.26
C PRO A 17 6.89 -7.57 7.89
N SER A 18 6.04 -7.01 8.76
CA SER A 18 5.34 -5.75 8.49
C SER A 18 6.27 -4.57 8.18
N ASP A 19 7.43 -4.50 8.82
CA ASP A 19 8.42 -3.45 8.55
C ASP A 19 9.05 -3.59 7.16
N PHE A 20 9.34 -4.82 6.73
CA PHE A 20 9.82 -5.11 5.38
C PHE A 20 8.76 -4.73 4.34
N MET A 21 7.51 -5.15 4.54
CA MET A 21 6.42 -4.78 3.64
C MET A 21 6.15 -3.27 3.61
N GLY A 22 6.28 -2.59 4.75
CA GLY A 22 6.21 -1.13 4.81
C GLY A 22 7.25 -0.43 3.93
N LEU A 23 8.48 -0.96 3.89
CA LEU A 23 9.55 -0.45 3.03
C LEU A 23 9.30 -0.74 1.54
N VAL A 24 8.83 -1.94 1.20
CA VAL A 24 8.44 -2.31 -0.18
C VAL A 24 7.32 -1.39 -0.68
N LEU A 25 6.26 -1.21 0.11
CA LEU A 25 5.17 -0.28 -0.21
C LEU A 25 5.72 1.12 -0.51
N HIS A 26 6.55 1.66 0.38
CA HIS A 26 7.09 3.00 0.22
C HIS A 26 7.91 3.14 -1.06
N SER A 27 8.81 2.18 -1.34
CA SER A 27 9.65 2.19 -2.55
C SER A 27 8.81 2.21 -3.83
N GLU A 28 7.81 1.33 -3.92
CA GLU A 28 6.94 1.21 -5.09
C GLU A 28 6.07 2.45 -5.28
N VAL A 29 5.50 2.98 -4.20
CA VAL A 29 4.66 4.18 -4.25
C VAL A 29 5.48 5.41 -4.61
N VAL A 30 6.70 5.56 -4.10
CA VAL A 30 7.61 6.66 -4.48
C VAL A 30 8.00 6.56 -5.95
N SER A 31 8.34 5.37 -6.44
CA SER A 31 8.68 5.13 -7.84
C SER A 31 7.52 5.50 -8.76
N HIS A 32 6.30 5.04 -8.43
CA HIS A 32 5.09 5.37 -9.18
C HIS A 32 4.79 6.88 -9.14
N TYR A 33 4.88 7.50 -7.96
CA TYR A 33 4.65 8.92 -7.77
C TYR A 33 5.60 9.77 -8.62
N ARG A 34 6.90 9.44 -8.68
CA ARG A 34 7.88 10.15 -9.52
C ARG A 34 7.53 10.09 -11.02
N GLN A 35 6.83 9.05 -11.46
CA GLN A 35 6.46 8.86 -12.87
C GLN A 35 5.11 9.49 -13.21
N THR A 36 4.16 9.48 -12.28
CA THR A 36 2.75 9.83 -12.58
C THR A 36 2.23 11.04 -11.80
N ASN A 37 3.01 11.54 -10.84
CA ASN A 37 2.62 12.55 -9.85
C ASN A 37 1.36 12.15 -9.04
N LYS A 38 1.09 10.85 -8.91
CA LYS A 38 -0.02 10.27 -8.16
C LYS A 38 0.43 9.00 -7.44
N ILE A 39 -0.21 8.68 -6.31
CA ILE A 39 0.02 7.40 -5.61
C ILE A 39 -1.01 6.34 -5.99
N GLU A 40 -2.23 6.74 -6.33
CA GLU A 40 -3.29 5.83 -6.77
C GLU A 40 -2.92 5.17 -8.10
N GLY A 41 -3.11 3.86 -8.18
CA GLY A 41 -2.71 3.08 -9.34
C GLY A 41 -1.38 2.34 -9.17
N THR A 42 -0.61 2.61 -8.11
CA THR A 42 0.58 1.82 -7.76
C THR A 42 0.19 0.34 -7.67
N LYS A 43 0.84 -0.51 -8.45
CA LYS A 43 0.60 -1.96 -8.47
C LYS A 43 1.75 -2.67 -7.80
N ILE A 44 1.42 -3.58 -6.87
CA ILE A 44 2.40 -4.41 -6.19
C ILE A 44 1.97 -5.86 -6.35
N ARG A 45 2.91 -6.71 -6.76
CA ARG A 45 2.72 -8.15 -6.87
C ARG A 45 3.54 -8.82 -5.77
N VAL A 46 2.86 -9.61 -4.96
CA VAL A 46 3.46 -10.52 -3.98
C VAL A 46 2.93 -11.90 -4.31
N ASP A 47 3.83 -12.78 -4.77
CA ASP A 47 3.49 -14.08 -5.35
C ASP A 47 2.41 -13.96 -6.44
N GLU A 48 1.30 -14.68 -6.28
CA GLU A 48 0.16 -14.66 -7.21
C GLU A 48 -0.87 -13.56 -6.94
N ASN A 49 -0.65 -12.75 -5.89
CA ASN A 49 -1.56 -11.68 -5.49
C ASN A 49 -1.07 -10.33 -6.03
N VAL A 50 -1.85 -9.76 -6.95
CA VAL A 50 -1.66 -8.39 -7.42
C VAL A 50 -2.61 -7.48 -6.66
N ALA A 51 -2.07 -6.44 -6.04
CA ALA A 51 -2.84 -5.42 -5.36
C ALA A 51 -2.55 -4.04 -5.94
N VAL A 52 -3.57 -3.20 -6.01
CA VAL A 52 -3.48 -1.84 -6.55
C VAL A 52 -3.87 -0.83 -5.49
N LEU A 53 -3.05 0.20 -5.31
CA LEU A 53 -3.32 1.29 -4.39
C LEU A 53 -4.57 2.07 -4.82
N ARG A 54 -5.48 2.21 -3.88
CA ARG A 54 -6.72 3.00 -3.94
C ARG A 54 -6.83 3.85 -2.68
N ILE A 55 -7.49 5.00 -2.78
CA ILE A 55 -7.88 5.79 -1.61
C ILE A 55 -9.37 5.57 -1.33
N TYR A 56 -9.68 4.99 -0.16
CA TYR A 56 -11.06 4.83 0.31
C TYR A 56 -11.28 5.65 1.58
N LYS A 57 -12.11 6.70 1.52
CA LYS A 57 -12.40 7.59 2.66
C LYS A 57 -11.13 8.03 3.41
N ASN A 58 -10.15 8.55 2.66
CA ASN A 58 -8.84 8.99 3.18
C ASN A 58 -7.96 7.87 3.78
N GLN A 59 -8.22 6.60 3.45
CA GLN A 59 -7.40 5.46 3.86
C GLN A 59 -6.69 4.87 2.64
N ILE A 60 -5.40 4.58 2.79
CA ILE A 60 -4.61 3.90 1.78
C ILE A 60 -4.98 2.41 1.81
N TRP A 61 -5.32 1.88 0.65
CA TRP A 61 -5.78 0.50 0.51
C TRP A 61 -5.17 -0.14 -0.72
N MET A 62 -4.37 -1.19 -0.51
CA MET A 62 -3.85 -2.06 -1.57
C MET A 62 -4.91 -3.09 -1.95
N LYS A 63 -5.90 -2.68 -2.75
CA LYS A 63 -7.01 -3.53 -3.16
C LYS A 63 -6.51 -4.68 -4.04
N ASN A 64 -6.75 -5.93 -3.64
CA ASN A 64 -6.49 -7.11 -4.47
C ASN A 64 -7.33 -7.03 -5.76
N GLU A 65 -6.68 -7.22 -6.92
CA GLU A 65 -7.35 -7.18 -8.22
C GLU A 65 -8.39 -8.29 -8.38
N LYS A 66 -8.22 -9.41 -7.68
CA LYS A 66 -9.11 -10.58 -7.76
C LYS A 66 -10.36 -10.47 -6.87
N ASP A 67 -10.40 -9.53 -5.91
CA ASP A 67 -11.55 -9.38 -5.03
C ASP A 67 -12.55 -8.32 -5.53
N ASN A 68 -13.82 -8.51 -5.17
CA ASN A 68 -14.92 -7.60 -5.50
C ASN A 68 -15.30 -6.68 -4.33
N LEU A 69 -14.38 -6.47 -3.39
CA LEU A 69 -14.67 -5.66 -2.21
C LEU A 69 -14.77 -4.19 -2.60
N LYS A 70 -15.72 -3.48 -1.98
CA LYS A 70 -15.93 -2.03 -2.18
C LYS A 70 -15.21 -1.17 -1.15
N ARG A 71 -14.65 -1.80 -0.11
CA ARG A 71 -13.93 -1.19 1.00
C ARG A 71 -12.99 -2.21 1.65
N PRO A 72 -11.89 -1.77 2.28
CA PRO A 72 -11.09 -2.65 3.12
C PRO A 72 -11.94 -3.20 4.28
N ASN A 73 -11.76 -4.47 4.61
CA ASN A 73 -12.39 -5.09 5.77
C ASN A 73 -11.36 -5.95 6.52
N ARG A 74 -11.51 -6.07 7.83
CA ARG A 74 -10.50 -6.71 8.70
C ARG A 74 -10.40 -8.23 8.54
N SER A 75 -11.38 -8.89 7.93
CA SER A 75 -11.29 -10.34 7.69
C SER A 75 -10.36 -10.66 6.52
N THR A 76 -10.26 -9.78 5.53
CA THR A 76 -9.43 -9.99 4.32
C THR A 76 -8.21 -9.07 4.21
N TYR A 77 -8.16 -8.00 5.02
CA TYR A 77 -7.07 -7.04 5.06
C TYR A 77 -6.49 -6.87 6.46
N THR A 78 -5.18 -6.62 6.50
CA THR A 78 -4.44 -6.22 7.69
C THR A 78 -3.92 -4.78 7.55
N GLY A 79 -3.53 -4.17 8.66
CA GLY A 79 -2.94 -2.83 8.66
C GLY A 79 -1.43 -2.89 8.81
N ILE A 80 -0.69 -2.29 7.89
CA ILE A 80 0.77 -2.11 8.01
C ILE A 80 1.15 -0.64 7.91
N PHE A 81 2.23 -0.24 8.58
CA PHE A 81 2.71 1.13 8.56
C PHE A 81 3.73 1.33 7.45
N MET A 82 3.40 2.22 6.51
CA MET A 82 4.29 2.66 5.44
C MET A 82 4.90 4.01 5.81
N PRO A 83 6.22 4.21 5.65
CA PRO A 83 6.83 5.54 5.77
C PRO A 83 6.15 6.59 4.88
N CYS A 84 6.12 7.84 5.32
CA CYS A 84 5.65 8.95 4.50
C CYS A 84 6.55 9.18 3.28
N ILE A 85 5.90 9.53 2.17
CA ILE A 85 6.60 10.02 0.98
C ILE A 85 7.03 11.45 1.31
N THR A 86 8.32 11.64 1.56
CA THR A 86 8.89 12.97 1.69
C THR A 86 9.23 13.47 0.29
N THR A 87 8.54 14.53 -0.13
CA THR A 87 8.93 15.31 -1.31
C THR A 87 10.01 16.31 -0.91
N SER A 88 11.14 15.84 -0.38
CA SER A 88 12.31 16.71 -0.21
C SER A 88 13.13 16.62 -1.48
N GLU A 89 12.71 17.36 -2.51
CA GLU A 89 13.63 17.89 -3.50
C GLU A 89 14.10 19.25 -2.96
N SER A 90 15.38 19.35 -2.64
CA SER A 90 16.13 20.60 -2.49
C SER A 90 17.40 20.45 -3.30
#